data_AF-A0A356DYU6-F1
#
_entry.id   AF-A0A356DYU6-F1
#
_cell.length_a   1.000
_cell.length_b   1.000
_cell.length_c   1.000
_cell.angle_alpha   90.00
_cell.angle_beta   90.00
_cell.angle_gamma   90.00
#
_symmetry.space_group_name_H-M   'P 1'
#
loop_
_entity.id
_entity.type
_entity.pdbx_description
1 polymer ?
#
loop_
_entity_poly.entity_id
_entity_poly.type
_entity_poly.pdbx_seq_one_letter_code
_entity_poly.pdbx_strand_id
1 'polypeptide(L)' 'MTIGFIGLGIMGKPMAKNLLKAGHSIVCYDVNAANVADVVAAGATGGKSAAVVASQVPLVITMLPNSP' A
#
# COMPACT_ATOMS: atom_id res chain seq x y z
N MET A 1 -10.67 -9.10 -2.38
CA MET A 1 -10.62 -7.95 -3.32
C MET A 1 -9.21 -7.36 -3.32
N THR A 2 -8.71 -6.93 -4.48
CA THR A 2 -7.39 -6.28 -4.60
C THR A 2 -7.52 -4.77 -4.36
N ILE A 3 -6.71 -4.23 -3.45
CA ILE A 3 -6.75 -2.82 -3.04
C ILE A 3 -5.37 -2.19 -3.26
N GLY A 4 -5.35 -0.98 -3.80
CA GLY A 4 -4.15 -0.14 -3.88
C GLY A 4 -3.92 0.59 -2.56
N PHE A 5 -2.70 0.61 -2.05
CA PHE A 5 -2.35 1.37 -0.85
C PHE A 5 -1.13 2.27 -1.10
N ILE A 6 -1.33 3.59 -1.07
CA ILE A 6 -0.28 4.59 -1.30
C ILE A 6 0.00 5.32 0.00
N GLY A 7 1.24 5.22 0.48
CA GLY A 7 1.67 5.76 1.76
C GLY A 7 1.65 4.70 2.85
N LEU A 8 2.84 4.33 3.32
CA LEU A 8 3.11 3.22 4.23
C LEU A 8 3.94 3.68 5.45
N GLY A 9 3.69 4.92 5.88
CA GLY A 9 4.23 5.48 7.12
C GLY A 9 3.60 4.86 8.38
N ILE A 10 3.69 5.56 9.52
CA ILE A 10 3.24 5.08 10.83
C ILE A 10 1.79 4.57 10.82
N MET A 11 0.90 5.25 10.11
CA MET A 11 -0.51 4.87 9.99
C MET A 11 -0.77 3.89 8.83
N GLY A 12 -0.25 4.18 7.64
CA GLY A 12 -0.56 3.38 6.44
C GLY A 12 -0.09 1.93 6.53
N LYS A 13 1.09 1.69 7.11
CA LYS A 13 1.68 0.36 7.26
C LYS A 13 0.81 -0.61 8.08
N PRO A 14 0.41 -0.32 9.33
CA PRO A 14 -0.45 -1.23 10.09
C PRO A 14 -1.83 -1.40 9.44
N MET A 15 -2.37 -0.37 8.77
CA MET A 15 -3.63 -0.49 8.03
C MET A 15 -3.52 -1.49 6.87
N ALA A 16 -2.49 -1.36 6.02
CA ALA A 16 -2.24 -2.29 4.92
C ALA A 16 -2.05 -3.74 5.42
N LYS A 17 -1.28 -3.92 6.50
CA LYS A 17 -1.09 -5.25 7.12
C LYS A 17 -2.37 -5.84 7.69
N ASN A 18 -3.27 -5.03 8.26
CA ASN A 18 -4.55 -5.51 8.75
C ASN A 18 -5.48 -5.92 7.59
N LEU A 19 -5.47 -5.20 6.48
CA LEU A 19 -6.22 -5.60 5.27
C LEU A 19 -5.70 -6.93 4.69
N LEU A 20 -4.39 -7.14 4.67
CA LEU A 20 -3.79 -8.44 4.30
C LEU A 20 -4.29 -9.57 5.23
N LYS A 21 -4.24 -9.35 6.56
CA LYS A 21 -4.74 -10.31 7.55
C LYS A 21 -6.23 -10.62 7.38
N ALA A 22 -7.03 -9.65 6.94
CA ALA A 22 -8.44 -9.82 6.65
C ALA A 22 -8.72 -10.53 5.30
N GLY A 23 -7.69 -10.94 4.56
CA GLY A 23 -7.82 -11.69 3.31
C GLY A 23 -7.92 -10.83 2.05
N HIS A 24 -7.60 -9.54 2.13
CA HIS A 24 -7.48 -8.69 0.94
C HIS A 24 -6.10 -8.80 0.31
N SER A 25 -6.02 -8.68 -1.01
CA SER A 25 -4.74 -8.54 -1.71
C SER A 25 -4.38 -7.05 -1.77
N ILE A 26 -3.12 -6.71 -1.49
CA ILE A 26 -2.64 -5.33 -1.51
C ILE A 26 -1.59 -5.15 -2.59
N VAL A 27 -1.76 -4.13 -3.43
CA VAL A 27 -0.69 -3.56 -4.26
C VAL A 27 -0.31 -2.23 -3.62
N CYS A 28 0.93 -2.07 -3.17
CA CYS A 28 1.33 -0.91 -2.37
C CYS A 28 2.49 -0.11 -2.95
N TYR A 29 2.55 1.17 -2.58
CA TYR A 29 3.65 2.06 -2.92
C TYR A 29 3.90 3.08 -1.80
N ASP A 30 5.17 3.41 -1.59
CA ASP A 30 5.64 4.50 -0.75
C ASP A 30 6.94 5.05 -1.35
N VAL A 31 7.24 6.33 -1.12
CA VAL A 31 8.49 6.95 -1.58
C VAL A 31 9.71 6.36 -0.87
N ASN A 32 9.53 5.84 0.34
CA ASN A 32 10.54 5.11 1.08
C ASN A 32 10.42 3.60 0.79
N ALA A 33 11.38 3.08 0.03
CA ALA A 33 11.45 1.67 -0.35
C ALA A 33 11.47 0.70 0.85
N ALA A 34 12.01 1.10 2.01
CA ALA A 34 12.01 0.25 3.20
C ALA A 34 10.59 0.01 3.73
N ASN A 35 9.70 1.00 3.61
CA ASN A 35 8.30 0.82 4.01
C ASN A 35 7.56 -0.13 3.06
N VAL A 36 7.86 -0.08 1.76
CA VAL A 36 7.31 -1.04 0.78
C VAL A 36 7.80 -2.45 1.10
N ALA A 37 9.11 -2.63 1.31
CA ALA A 37 9.71 -3.93 1.60
C ALA A 37 9.09 -4.60 2.85
N ASP A 38 8.85 -3.82 3.91
CA ASP A 38 8.22 -4.29 5.15
C ASP A 38 6.79 -4.82 4.92
N VAL A 39 6.00 -4.12 4.10
CA VAL A 39 4.62 -4.53 3.79
C VAL A 39 4.57 -5.68 2.77
N VAL A 40 5.53 -5.74 1.83
CA VAL A 40 5.71 -6.89 0.93
C VAL A 40 6.10 -8.15 1.72
N ALA A 41 6.97 -8.03 2.72
CA ALA A 41 7.30 -9.15 3.61
C ALA A 41 6.08 -9.68 4.39
N ALA A 42 5.03 -8.86 4.55
CA ALA A 42 3.75 -9.27 5.13
C ALA A 42 2.74 -9.84 4.12
N GLY A 43 3.08 -9.93 2.83
CA GLY A 43 2.25 -10.53 1.78
C GLY A 43 1.65 -9.57 0.75
N ALA A 44 2.03 -8.28 0.74
CA ALA A 44 1.64 -7.37 -0.33
C ALA A 44 2.49 -7.52 -1.60
N THR A 45 2.02 -6.93 -2.69
CA THR A 45 2.79 -6.70 -3.93
C THR A 45 3.26 -5.25 -3.99
N GLY A 46 4.56 -5.03 -4.22
CA GLY A 46 5.12 -3.68 -4.37
C GLY A 46 4.95 -3.13 -5.79
N GLY A 47 4.35 -1.94 -5.92
CA GLY A 47 4.27 -1.18 -7.16
C GLY A 47 5.49 -0.27 -7.36
N LYS A 48 5.81 0.05 -8.63
CA LYS A 48 6.94 0.94 -8.98
C LYS A 48 6.63 2.43 -8.81
N SER A 49 5.35 2.80 -8.78
CA SER A 49 4.86 4.16 -8.56
C SER A 49 3.39 4.15 -8.14
N ALA A 50 2.90 5.27 -7.63
CA ALA A 50 1.48 5.50 -7.35
C ALA A 50 0.59 5.24 -8.58
N ALA A 51 1.01 5.68 -9.77
CA ALA A 51 0.28 5.47 -11.02
C ALA A 51 0.19 3.98 -11.40
N VAL A 52 1.27 3.22 -11.20
CA VAL A 52 1.28 1.78 -11.44
C VAL A 52 0.31 1.08 -10.47
N VAL A 53 0.32 1.43 -9.18
CA VAL A 53 -0.64 0.88 -8.20
C VAL A 53 -2.09 1.15 -8.66
N ALA A 54 -2.42 2.40 -8.99
CA ALA A 54 -3.77 2.78 -9.39
C ALA A 54 -4.25 2.07 -10.66
N SER A 55 -3.35 1.77 -11.60
CA SER A 55 -3.70 1.05 -12.83
C SER A 55 -4.08 -0.43 -12.63
N GLN A 56 -3.73 -1.02 -11.49
CA GLN A 56 -3.89 -2.46 -11.23
C GLN A 56 -5.11 -2.80 -10.36
N VAL A 57 -5.79 -1.80 -9.81
CA VAL A 57 -6.78 -1.98 -8.74
C VAL A 57 -7.98 -1.07 -8.94
N PRO A 58 -9.20 -1.53 -8.59
CA PRO A 58 -10.42 -0.72 -8.70
C PRO A 58 -10.59 0.29 -7.56
N LEU A 59 -9.85 0.13 -6.45
CA LEU A 59 -9.93 0.97 -5.26
C LEU A 59 -8.53 1.30 -4.76
N VAL A 60 -8.26 2.59 -4.51
CA VAL A 60 -6.99 3.07 -3.94
C VAL A 60 -7.25 3.79 -2.63
N ILE A 61 -6.49 3.44 -1.61
CA ILE A 61 -6.39 4.17 -0.34
C ILE A 61 -5.10 4.96 -0.34
N THR A 62 -5.18 6.26 -0.04
CA THR A 62 -4.03 7.14 0.14
C THR A 62 -3.91 7.55 1.60
N MET A 63 -2.75 7.33 2.21
CA MET A 63 -2.46 7.73 3.59
C MET A 63 -1.14 8.50 3.65
N LEU A 64 -1.22 9.82 3.53
CA LEU A 64 -0.08 10.72 3.36
C LEU A 64 0.01 11.74 4.50
N PRO A 65 1.21 12.26 4.83
CA PRO A 65 1.43 13.11 6.01
C PRO A 65 0.84 14.52 5.90
N ASN A 66 0.55 15.03 4.70
CA ASN A 66 -0.08 16.34 4.51
C ASN A 66 -0.98 16.32 3.26
N SER A 67 -1.98 17.20 3.20
CA SER A 67 -2.63 17.55 1.93
C SER A 67 -1.70 18.45 1.09
N PRO A 68 -1.94 18.62 -0.22
CA PRO A 68 -1.35 19.73 -0.97
C PRO A 68 -1.56 21.08 -0.26
#